data_AF-A0A523M613-F1
#
_entry.id   AF-A0A523M613-F1
#
_cell.length_a   1.000
_cell.length_b   1.000
_cell.length_c   1.000
_cell.angle_alpha   90.00
_cell.angle_beta   90.00
_cell.angle_gamma   90.00
#
_symmetry.space_group_name_H-M   'P 1'
#
loop_
_entity.id
_entity.type
_entity.pdbx_description
1 polymer ?
#
loop_
_entity_poly.entity_id
_entity_poly.type
_entity_poly.pdbx_seq_one_letter_code
_entity_poly.pdbx_strand_id
1 'polypeptide(L)'
;MSAMKPNNYRRVIAALPAHLRSFCVEQRYSDYTAEHQLTWRFVIDRLEAFLSEHGHPAVAAGFRCFAIDPDHIPHIDEINAGLADVGWCAVLVDGFLPPVIFMEFQAHRVLPISAEMRSLDHVVYTPAPDIVHEAAGHAPMLADAQYRAYLRRVGECGARTLWNDADDGVYQAVRALSIAKEHPNADAVEVDAAMQELNQAVAEQRARPASEATLLARLHWWTVEYGLIGSLDAPRIFGAGLVSSLLESRHCLARDTLRLPLSSACIEEAYDITDVQPHYYVARDWQQLNDVLDELAARCAFRIGGLEGVRKAIEHGTCATAEYANGLQVTGCFDRALTDGRGELAYITTLGASELAVAGTALDGHDSAEHPDGFGAPVGALAGTTTRLDRATPEELASLGIRCGHTVELRFESSVVVAGRVVDLDRVESRNVLLHLDDCRVTAPDGTVLFQPDWGRYHMAMGGPIVSVFGGPGDRGRLWRQTSMRDRPVHYSRSQLHAEDLYQRLREGSDPNIVYAELRPLVGDKWLMLMEIYAAALRREAADAPEGGELAATVRAELLELRGMSAEQRFLIDEGFIRVETQLAATA
;
A
#
# COMPACT_ATOMS: atom_id res chain seq x y z
N MET A 1 6.60 -9.84 35.57
CA MET A 1 5.30 -9.23 35.23
C MET A 1 5.44 -7.72 35.28
N SER A 2 5.99 -7.14 34.21
CA SER A 2 6.01 -5.69 34.02
C SER A 2 4.61 -5.27 33.58
N ALA A 3 4.04 -4.25 34.20
CA ALA A 3 2.74 -3.71 33.79
C ALA A 3 2.86 -3.20 32.34
N MET A 4 2.23 -3.92 31.40
CA MET A 4 2.06 -3.44 30.02
C MET A 4 1.53 -2.00 30.08
N LYS A 5 2.22 -1.08 29.40
CA LYS A 5 1.67 0.26 29.14
C LYS A 5 0.28 0.05 28.50
N PRO A 6 -0.77 0.76 28.94
CA PRO A 6 -2.15 0.44 28.57
C PRO A 6 -2.36 0.48 27.05
N ASN A 7 -2.86 -0.64 26.51
CA ASN A 7 -3.30 -0.92 25.13
C ASN A 7 -3.45 0.31 24.22
N ASN A 8 -2.58 0.39 23.21
CA ASN A 8 -2.48 1.52 22.28
C ASN A 8 -3.23 1.24 20.97
N TYR A 9 -3.39 -0.03 20.57
CA TYR A 9 -3.93 -0.39 19.25
C TYR A 9 -5.33 0.18 18.96
N ARG A 10 -6.29 0.01 19.87
CA ARG A 10 -7.64 0.58 19.70
C ARG A 10 -7.66 2.11 19.62
N ARG A 11 -6.72 2.77 20.30
CA ARG A 11 -6.59 4.24 20.23
C ARG A 11 -6.02 4.67 18.88
N VAL A 12 -5.05 3.92 18.36
CA VAL A 12 -4.52 4.12 17.01
C VAL A 12 -5.65 4.01 15.98
N ILE A 13 -6.44 2.93 16.00
CA ILE A 13 -7.58 2.78 15.08
C ILE A 13 -8.60 3.92 15.24
N ALA A 14 -8.94 4.29 16.48
CA ALA A 14 -9.90 5.36 16.74
C ALA A 14 -9.44 6.74 16.24
N ALA A 15 -8.13 6.95 16.06
CA ALA A 15 -7.56 8.18 15.52
C ALA A 15 -7.56 8.22 13.97
N LEU A 16 -7.72 7.08 13.30
CA LEU A 16 -7.75 7.02 11.84
C LEU A 16 -9.02 7.64 11.26
N PRO A 17 -8.98 8.15 10.02
CA PRO A 17 -10.17 8.40 9.21
C PRO A 17 -11.10 7.18 9.16
N ALA A 18 -12.42 7.41 9.15
CA ALA A 18 -13.41 6.35 9.28
C ALA A 18 -13.29 5.26 8.19
N HIS A 19 -12.96 5.64 6.96
CA HIS A 19 -12.79 4.70 5.84
C HIS A 19 -11.52 3.85 5.94
N LEU A 20 -10.48 4.31 6.63
CA LEU A 20 -9.29 3.47 6.88
C LEU A 20 -9.54 2.43 7.96
N ARG A 21 -10.43 2.73 8.93
CA ARG A 21 -10.77 1.80 10.02
C ARG A 21 -11.40 0.51 9.51
N SER A 22 -12.13 0.54 8.40
CA SER A 22 -12.76 -0.67 7.84
C SER A 22 -11.76 -1.69 7.29
N PHE A 23 -10.50 -1.28 7.09
CA PHE A 23 -9.41 -2.18 6.67
C PHE A 23 -8.64 -2.77 7.86
N CYS A 24 -8.86 -2.26 9.07
CA CYS A 24 -8.14 -2.69 10.26
C CYS A 24 -8.78 -3.95 10.86
N VAL A 25 -7.96 -4.94 11.22
CA VAL A 25 -8.40 -6.17 11.90
C VAL A 25 -7.76 -6.32 13.28
N GLU A 26 -8.32 -7.16 14.14
CA GLU A 26 -7.72 -7.50 15.43
C GLU A 26 -6.64 -8.59 15.27
N GLN A 27 -5.58 -8.52 16.07
CA GLN A 27 -4.58 -9.60 16.14
C GLN A 27 -5.16 -10.79 16.90
N ARG A 28 -5.48 -11.86 16.19
CA ARG A 28 -5.85 -13.13 16.83
C ARG A 28 -4.61 -13.96 17.04
N TYR A 29 -3.89 -13.70 18.12
CA TYR A 29 -2.61 -14.37 18.38
C TYR A 29 -2.71 -15.91 18.48
N SER A 30 -3.90 -16.42 18.84
CA SER A 30 -4.21 -17.85 18.82
C SER A 30 -4.15 -18.49 17.43
N ASP A 31 -4.17 -17.69 16.36
CA ASP A 31 -4.07 -18.16 14.97
C ASP A 31 -2.60 -18.46 14.60
N TYR A 32 -1.62 -17.98 15.38
CA TYR A 32 -0.21 -18.35 15.20
C TYR A 32 0.08 -19.71 15.84
N THR A 33 0.35 -20.71 15.01
CA THR A 33 0.69 -22.07 15.46
C THR A 33 2.13 -22.17 15.95
N ALA A 34 2.52 -23.34 16.47
CA ALA A 34 3.89 -23.58 16.86
C ALA A 34 4.83 -23.58 15.65
N GLU A 35 4.38 -24.08 14.50
CA GLU A 35 5.10 -23.96 13.23
C GLU A 35 5.35 -22.49 12.86
N HIS A 36 4.31 -21.63 12.89
CA HIS A 36 4.47 -20.20 12.58
C HIS A 36 5.53 -19.53 13.44
N GLN A 37 5.57 -19.83 14.73
CA GLN A 37 6.54 -19.27 15.68
C GLN A 37 7.98 -19.73 15.38
N LEU A 38 8.14 -20.97 14.94
CA LEU A 38 9.45 -21.51 14.56
C LEU A 38 9.93 -20.97 13.21
N THR A 39 9.01 -20.83 12.25
CA THR A 39 9.28 -20.20 10.96
C THR A 39 9.71 -18.75 11.15
N TRP A 40 8.97 -17.99 11.97
CA TRP A 40 9.34 -16.62 12.36
C TRP A 40 10.76 -16.59 12.94
N ARG A 41 11.02 -17.41 13.96
CA ARG A 41 12.33 -17.47 14.61
C ARG A 41 13.45 -17.74 13.64
N PHE A 42 13.28 -18.74 12.77
CA PHE A 42 14.28 -19.10 11.77
C PHE A 42 14.55 -17.93 10.81
N VAL A 43 13.50 -17.31 10.28
CA VAL A 43 13.64 -16.21 9.30
C VAL A 43 14.28 -14.99 9.94
N ILE A 44 13.77 -14.51 11.08
CA ILE A 44 14.26 -13.29 11.74
C ILE A 44 15.71 -13.45 12.20
N ASP A 45 16.07 -14.58 12.80
CA ASP A 45 17.44 -14.82 13.27
C ASP A 45 18.45 -14.84 12.10
N ARG A 46 18.08 -15.41 10.95
CA ARG A 46 18.94 -15.42 9.76
C ARG A 46 18.99 -14.06 9.05
N LEU A 47 17.87 -13.34 9.00
CA LEU A 47 17.82 -11.99 8.45
C LEU A 47 18.65 -11.02 9.30
N GLU A 48 18.46 -11.01 10.63
CA GLU A 48 19.17 -10.11 11.53
C GLU A 48 20.69 -10.32 11.44
N ALA A 49 21.14 -11.59 11.44
CA ALA A 49 22.55 -11.91 11.31
C ALA A 49 23.16 -11.31 10.02
N PHE A 50 22.51 -11.52 8.86
CA PHE A 50 23.00 -11.02 7.58
C PHE A 50 22.90 -9.48 7.47
N LEU A 51 21.76 -8.91 7.87
CA LEU A 51 21.48 -7.48 7.72
C LEU A 51 22.24 -6.61 8.71
N SER A 52 22.68 -7.17 9.84
CA SER A 52 23.58 -6.46 10.76
C SER A 52 24.90 -6.05 10.09
N GLU A 53 25.37 -6.85 9.12
CA GLU A 53 26.59 -6.57 8.36
C GLU A 53 26.30 -5.83 7.05
N HIS A 54 25.22 -6.17 6.34
CA HIS A 54 24.97 -5.73 4.97
C HIS A 54 23.86 -4.67 4.81
N GLY A 55 22.95 -4.58 5.76
CA GLY A 55 21.86 -3.62 5.76
C GLY A 55 22.31 -2.19 6.05
N HIS A 56 21.44 -1.23 5.75
CA HIS A 56 21.59 0.14 6.23
C HIS A 56 21.57 0.12 7.78
N PRO A 57 22.38 0.94 8.48
CA PRO A 57 22.45 0.90 9.95
C PRO A 57 21.11 1.07 10.67
N ALA A 58 20.14 1.73 10.02
CA ALA A 58 18.79 1.88 10.54
C ALA A 58 18.02 0.56 10.62
N VAL A 59 18.29 -0.43 9.77
CA VAL A 59 17.65 -1.75 9.82
C VAL A 59 17.94 -2.41 11.17
N ALA A 60 19.23 -2.56 11.52
CA ALA A 60 19.63 -3.15 12.80
C ALA A 60 19.14 -2.34 14.01
N ALA A 61 19.08 -1.00 13.90
CA ALA A 61 18.49 -0.17 14.95
C ALA A 61 16.99 -0.43 15.11
N GLY A 62 16.27 -0.52 13.99
CA GLY A 62 14.83 -0.74 13.93
C GLY A 62 14.39 -2.09 14.46
N PHE A 63 15.14 -3.17 14.19
CA PHE A 63 14.88 -4.50 14.78
C PHE A 63 14.77 -4.40 16.31
N ARG A 64 15.74 -3.73 16.94
CA ARG A 64 15.76 -3.50 18.39
C ARG A 64 14.67 -2.54 18.87
N CYS A 65 14.45 -1.43 18.15
CA CYS A 65 13.51 -0.39 18.58
C CYS A 65 12.04 -0.81 18.48
N PHE A 66 11.69 -1.70 17.53
CA PHE A 66 10.31 -2.05 17.22
C PHE A 66 9.94 -3.48 17.59
N ALA A 67 10.69 -4.08 18.54
CA ALA A 67 10.45 -5.41 19.08
C ALA A 67 10.39 -6.51 18.01
N ILE A 68 11.24 -6.41 16.98
CA ILE A 68 11.43 -7.48 16.01
C ILE A 68 12.52 -8.39 16.56
N ASP A 69 12.08 -9.44 17.25
CA ASP A 69 12.93 -10.39 17.95
C ASP A 69 12.62 -11.83 17.49
N PRO A 70 13.62 -12.72 17.40
CA PRO A 70 13.41 -14.09 16.93
C PRO A 70 12.61 -14.99 17.90
N ASP A 71 12.45 -14.66 19.18
CA ASP A 71 11.84 -15.57 20.18
C ASP A 71 10.32 -15.70 20.05
N HIS A 72 9.64 -14.67 19.55
CA HIS A 72 8.20 -14.69 19.32
C HIS A 72 7.76 -13.74 18.21
N ILE A 73 6.67 -14.11 17.52
CA ILE A 73 5.96 -13.20 16.62
C ILE A 73 5.47 -12.00 17.44
N PRO A 74 5.77 -10.74 17.06
CA PRO A 74 5.50 -9.59 17.89
C PRO A 74 4.00 -9.32 18.04
N HIS A 75 3.62 -8.82 19.21
CA HIS A 75 2.31 -8.21 19.36
C HIS A 75 2.29 -6.82 18.72
N ILE A 76 1.19 -6.45 18.07
CA ILE A 76 1.07 -5.12 17.43
C ILE A 76 1.24 -3.96 18.42
N ASP A 77 0.85 -4.16 19.69
CA ASP A 77 1.07 -3.17 20.76
C ASP A 77 2.57 -3.02 21.12
N GLU A 78 3.38 -4.06 20.97
CA GLU A 78 4.84 -4.00 21.20
C GLU A 78 5.52 -3.17 20.10
N ILE A 79 5.17 -3.42 18.84
CA ILE A 79 5.62 -2.62 17.69
C ILE A 79 5.20 -1.15 17.88
N ASN A 80 3.94 -0.91 18.21
CA ASN A 80 3.41 0.43 18.43
C ASN A 80 4.06 1.17 19.61
N ALA A 81 4.53 0.45 20.63
CA ALA A 81 5.25 1.07 21.73
C ALA A 81 6.57 1.70 21.26
N GLY A 82 7.27 1.05 20.31
CA GLY A 82 8.47 1.60 19.70
C GLY A 82 8.20 2.66 18.63
N LEU A 83 7.21 2.44 17.76
CA LEU A 83 6.87 3.40 16.70
C LEU A 83 6.39 4.76 17.25
N ALA A 84 5.75 4.76 18.43
CA ALA A 84 5.30 5.98 19.08
C ALA A 84 6.45 6.99 19.31
N ASP A 85 7.67 6.51 19.60
CA ASP A 85 8.84 7.36 19.85
C ASP A 85 9.33 8.08 18.58
N VAL A 86 8.99 7.56 17.39
CA VAL A 86 9.33 8.18 16.10
C VAL A 86 8.14 8.87 15.42
N GLY A 87 7.00 8.95 16.12
CA GLY A 87 5.78 9.60 15.64
C GLY A 87 5.05 8.84 14.53
N TRP A 88 5.19 7.51 14.54
CA TRP A 88 4.47 6.57 13.68
C TRP A 88 3.63 5.61 14.52
N CYS A 89 2.73 4.89 13.86
CA CYS A 89 2.03 3.75 14.44
C CYS A 89 1.87 2.65 13.38
N ALA A 90 1.41 1.49 13.80
CA ALA A 90 1.07 0.38 12.93
C ALA A 90 -0.35 -0.11 13.20
N VAL A 91 -1.00 -0.62 12.17
CA VAL A 91 -2.27 -1.32 12.26
C VAL A 91 -2.23 -2.66 11.58
N LEU A 92 -3.08 -3.59 12.01
CA LEU A 92 -3.19 -4.87 11.34
C LEU A 92 -4.24 -4.81 10.24
N VAL A 93 -3.94 -5.44 9.11
CA VAL A 93 -4.83 -5.51 7.95
C VAL A 93 -5.02 -6.94 7.48
N ASP A 94 -6.13 -7.18 6.80
CA ASP A 94 -6.48 -8.47 6.23
C ASP A 94 -5.87 -8.63 4.83
N GLY A 95 -4.55 -8.82 4.82
CA GLY A 95 -3.68 -8.94 3.64
C GLY A 95 -3.74 -7.78 2.65
N PHE A 96 -4.02 -8.07 1.36
CA PHE A 96 -3.71 -7.12 0.29
C PHE A 96 -4.68 -5.94 0.24
N LEU A 97 -4.17 -4.75 0.53
CA LEU A 97 -4.90 -3.48 0.46
C LEU A 97 -4.96 -2.93 -0.97
N PRO A 98 -6.02 -2.19 -1.34
CA PRO A 98 -6.00 -1.37 -2.54
C PRO A 98 -4.78 -0.41 -2.47
N PRO A 99 -4.00 -0.24 -3.56
CA PRO A 99 -2.77 0.54 -3.52
C PRO A 99 -2.94 1.97 -2.96
N VAL A 100 -4.01 2.67 -3.35
CA VAL A 100 -4.31 4.02 -2.86
C VAL A 100 -4.54 4.05 -1.35
N ILE A 101 -5.15 2.99 -0.80
CA ILE A 101 -5.40 2.86 0.65
C ILE A 101 -4.12 2.56 1.41
N PHE A 102 -3.26 1.69 0.87
CA PHE A 102 -1.93 1.44 1.43
C PHE A 102 -1.09 2.74 1.49
N MET A 103 -1.09 3.52 0.40
CA MET A 103 -0.39 4.81 0.34
C MET A 103 -0.99 5.83 1.32
N GLU A 104 -2.31 5.83 1.49
CA GLU A 104 -2.97 6.73 2.44
C GLU A 104 -2.61 6.41 3.90
N PHE A 105 -2.47 5.13 4.28
CA PHE A 105 -1.95 4.79 5.60
C PHE A 105 -0.57 5.42 5.84
N GLN A 106 0.34 5.31 4.87
CA GLN A 106 1.68 5.92 4.98
C GLN A 106 1.62 7.45 5.06
N ALA A 107 0.72 8.11 4.33
CA ALA A 107 0.49 9.56 4.43
C ALA A 107 0.10 9.98 5.86
N HIS A 108 -0.65 9.11 6.56
CA HIS A 108 -1.03 9.27 7.96
C HIS A 108 0.01 8.78 8.97
N ARG A 109 1.21 8.38 8.52
CA ARG A 109 2.28 7.81 9.36
C ARG A 109 1.86 6.52 10.07
N VAL A 110 1.06 5.73 9.36
CA VAL A 110 0.55 4.45 9.82
C VAL A 110 1.12 3.36 8.90
N LEU A 111 1.77 2.36 9.48
CA LEU A 111 2.25 1.18 8.76
C LEU A 111 1.17 0.08 8.82
N PRO A 112 0.53 -0.29 7.70
CA PRO A 112 -0.34 -1.45 7.67
C PRO A 112 0.52 -2.73 7.72
N ILE A 113 0.21 -3.64 8.63
CA ILE A 113 0.90 -4.91 8.84
C ILE A 113 -0.08 -6.04 8.58
N SER A 114 0.26 -6.95 7.67
CA SER A 114 -0.52 -8.16 7.44
C SER A 114 -0.55 -9.00 8.72
N ALA A 115 -1.74 -9.44 9.13
CA ALA A 115 -1.89 -10.27 10.32
C ALA A 115 -1.45 -11.74 10.10
N GLU A 116 -1.27 -12.15 8.84
CA GLU A 116 -0.96 -13.53 8.47
C GLU A 116 0.54 -13.81 8.52
N MET A 117 0.90 -15.07 8.75
CA MET A 117 2.28 -15.56 8.69
C MET A 117 2.43 -16.43 7.45
N ARG A 118 3.54 -16.28 6.70
CA ARG A 118 3.84 -17.19 5.58
C ARG A 118 3.95 -18.65 6.02
N SER A 119 3.58 -19.56 5.13
CA SER A 119 3.76 -21.00 5.34
C SER A 119 5.24 -21.43 5.30
N LEU A 120 5.52 -22.65 5.77
CA LEU A 120 6.84 -23.26 5.68
C LEU A 120 7.30 -23.50 4.22
N ASP A 121 6.35 -23.63 3.29
CA ASP A 121 6.63 -23.83 1.87
C ASP A 121 7.13 -22.55 1.18
N HIS A 122 6.93 -21.38 1.80
CA HIS A 122 7.24 -20.06 1.25
C HIS A 122 8.25 -19.27 2.10
N VAL A 123 9.15 -19.97 2.81
CA VAL A 123 10.14 -19.36 3.73
C VAL A 123 11.07 -18.40 2.99
N VAL A 124 11.55 -18.83 1.82
CA VAL A 124 12.57 -18.09 1.05
C VAL A 124 11.99 -16.85 0.38
N TYR A 125 10.76 -16.97 -0.13
CA TYR A 125 10.02 -15.93 -0.81
C TYR A 125 8.53 -16.17 -0.58
N THR A 126 7.79 -15.11 -0.23
CA THR A 126 6.34 -15.17 -0.09
C THR A 126 5.66 -14.41 -1.24
N PRO A 127 4.63 -14.99 -1.86
CA PRO A 127 3.84 -14.34 -2.91
C PRO A 127 2.86 -13.28 -2.39
N ALA A 128 2.68 -13.17 -1.07
CA ALA A 128 1.72 -12.29 -0.44
C ALA A 128 2.38 -11.54 0.73
N PRO A 129 1.97 -10.29 1.03
CA PRO A 129 2.45 -9.59 2.21
C PRO A 129 2.03 -10.34 3.49
N ASP A 130 3.02 -10.68 4.32
CA ASP A 130 2.84 -11.35 5.60
C ASP A 130 3.47 -10.51 6.74
N ILE A 131 3.30 -10.95 7.99
CA ILE A 131 3.82 -10.23 9.15
C ILE A 131 5.35 -10.12 9.12
N VAL A 132 6.07 -11.08 8.52
CA VAL A 132 7.53 -10.95 8.32
C VAL A 132 7.84 -9.81 7.37
N HIS A 133 7.19 -9.76 6.20
CA HIS A 133 7.41 -8.68 5.23
C HIS A 133 7.12 -7.30 5.83
N GLU A 134 5.98 -7.14 6.48
CA GLU A 134 5.55 -5.84 6.97
C GLU A 134 6.26 -5.43 8.27
N ALA A 135 6.32 -6.32 9.26
CA ALA A 135 6.91 -5.99 10.55
C ALA A 135 8.45 -6.02 10.52
N ALA A 136 9.07 -6.96 9.82
CA ALA A 136 10.53 -7.06 9.75
C ALA A 136 11.13 -6.38 8.51
N GLY A 137 10.41 -6.31 7.39
CA GLY A 137 10.87 -5.61 6.19
C GLY A 137 10.72 -4.09 6.29
N HIS A 138 9.49 -3.60 6.49
CA HIS A 138 9.19 -2.16 6.47
C HIS A 138 9.48 -1.44 7.78
N ALA A 139 9.01 -1.98 8.90
CA ALA A 139 9.06 -1.26 10.18
C ALA A 139 10.48 -0.81 10.57
N PRO A 140 11.55 -1.62 10.44
CA PRO A 140 12.87 -1.25 10.94
C PRO A 140 13.44 0.04 10.32
N MET A 141 13.21 0.25 9.04
CA MET A 141 13.71 1.45 8.35
C MET A 141 13.06 2.75 8.87
N LEU A 142 11.90 2.69 9.54
CA LEU A 142 11.28 3.86 10.17
C LEU A 142 12.11 4.45 11.31
N ALA A 143 13.13 3.73 11.81
CA ALA A 143 14.10 4.28 12.75
C ALA A 143 14.88 5.47 12.14
N ASP A 144 15.10 5.47 10.82
CA ASP A 144 15.75 6.58 10.11
C ASP A 144 14.78 7.74 9.84
N ALA A 145 15.18 8.94 10.25
CA ALA A 145 14.33 10.14 10.15
C ALA A 145 14.11 10.61 8.71
N GLN A 146 15.11 10.44 7.84
CA GLN A 146 15.03 10.86 6.45
C GLN A 146 14.19 9.86 5.64
N TYR A 147 14.37 8.56 5.89
CA TYR A 147 13.57 7.52 5.27
C TYR A 147 12.09 7.64 5.64
N ARG A 148 11.74 7.74 6.93
CA ARG A 148 10.31 7.86 7.31
C ARG A 148 9.67 9.15 6.78
N ALA A 149 10.44 10.24 6.63
CA ALA A 149 9.96 11.45 5.98
C ALA A 149 9.70 11.24 4.48
N TYR A 150 10.61 10.51 3.80
CA TYR A 150 10.44 10.11 2.40
C TYR A 150 9.21 9.20 2.21
N LEU A 151 9.07 8.15 3.03
CA LEU A 151 7.95 7.21 2.95
C LEU A 151 6.59 7.92 3.10
N ARG A 152 6.49 8.85 4.07
CA ARG A 152 5.29 9.70 4.21
C ARG A 152 5.00 10.50 2.93
N ARG A 153 6.01 11.08 2.28
CA ARG A 153 5.83 11.85 1.03
C ARG A 153 5.38 10.95 -0.12
N VAL A 154 5.92 9.74 -0.22
CA VAL A 154 5.46 8.74 -1.20
C VAL A 154 3.99 8.43 -0.97
N GLY A 155 3.58 8.18 0.29
CA GLY A 155 2.18 8.00 0.67
C GLY A 155 1.28 9.19 0.31
N GLU A 156 1.72 10.42 0.62
CA GLU A 156 0.97 11.65 0.29
C GLU A 156 0.77 11.84 -1.21
N CYS A 157 1.75 11.45 -2.03
CA CYS A 157 1.63 11.48 -3.49
C CYS A 157 0.73 10.34 -4.00
N GLY A 158 0.97 9.11 -3.54
CA GLY A 158 0.25 7.93 -4.01
C GLY A 158 -1.20 7.86 -3.60
N ALA A 159 -1.56 8.49 -2.49
CA ALA A 159 -2.95 8.69 -2.12
C ALA A 159 -3.70 9.58 -3.13
N ARG A 160 -3.03 10.27 -4.06
CA ARG A 160 -3.62 11.27 -4.96
C ARG A 160 -3.40 10.99 -6.44
N THR A 161 -2.58 10.00 -6.80
CA THR A 161 -2.32 9.64 -8.20
C THR A 161 -3.61 9.18 -8.89
N LEU A 162 -3.77 9.54 -10.16
CA LEU A 162 -4.81 8.96 -11.01
C LEU A 162 -4.45 7.52 -11.38
N TRP A 163 -5.46 6.65 -11.42
CA TRP A 163 -5.36 5.24 -11.83
C TRP A 163 -6.43 4.93 -12.88
N ASN A 164 -6.31 3.81 -13.59
CA ASN A 164 -7.29 3.33 -14.56
C ASN A 164 -7.83 1.93 -14.20
N ASP A 165 -8.80 1.46 -14.97
CA ASP A 165 -9.41 0.13 -14.86
C ASP A 165 -8.42 -1.03 -14.99
N ALA A 166 -7.33 -0.87 -15.76
CA ALA A 166 -6.30 -1.90 -15.87
C ALA A 166 -5.46 -2.01 -14.58
N ASP A 167 -5.25 -0.91 -13.86
CA ASP A 167 -4.61 -0.93 -12.54
C ASP A 167 -5.46 -1.72 -11.54
N ASP A 168 -6.78 -1.51 -11.55
CA ASP A 168 -7.73 -2.25 -10.72
C ASP A 168 -7.71 -3.75 -11.07
N GLY A 169 -7.66 -4.09 -12.36
CA GLY A 169 -7.55 -5.47 -12.84
C GLY A 169 -6.31 -6.18 -12.31
N VAL A 170 -5.14 -5.53 -12.37
CA VAL A 170 -3.89 -6.08 -11.82
C VAL A 170 -4.00 -6.28 -10.31
N TYR A 171 -4.50 -5.28 -9.58
CA TYR A 171 -4.69 -5.40 -8.13
C TYR A 171 -5.60 -6.59 -7.76
N GLN A 172 -6.74 -6.76 -8.44
CA GLN A 172 -7.64 -7.88 -8.15
C GLN A 172 -6.98 -9.23 -8.45
N ALA A 173 -6.21 -9.34 -9.54
CA ALA A 173 -5.52 -10.57 -9.89
C ALA A 173 -4.37 -10.91 -8.92
N VAL A 174 -3.58 -9.91 -8.50
CA VAL A 174 -2.55 -10.09 -7.45
C VAL A 174 -3.19 -10.55 -6.15
N ARG A 175 -4.31 -9.93 -5.76
CA ARG A 175 -5.06 -10.30 -4.56
C ARG A 175 -5.58 -11.74 -4.65
N ALA A 176 -6.17 -12.13 -5.78
CA ALA A 176 -6.65 -13.49 -6.00
C ALA A 176 -5.51 -14.51 -5.92
N LEU A 177 -4.36 -14.22 -6.54
CA LEU A 177 -3.18 -15.08 -6.47
C LEU A 177 -2.63 -15.21 -5.05
N SER A 178 -2.60 -14.10 -4.30
CA SER A 178 -2.18 -14.09 -2.90
C SER A 178 -3.06 -14.98 -2.04
N ILE A 179 -4.39 -14.87 -2.20
CA ILE A 179 -5.36 -15.73 -1.50
C ILE A 179 -5.16 -17.19 -1.88
N ALA A 180 -5.00 -17.50 -3.17
CA ALA A 180 -4.83 -18.87 -3.64
C ALA A 180 -3.53 -19.50 -3.12
N LYS A 181 -2.40 -18.80 -3.14
CA LYS A 181 -1.11 -19.36 -2.74
C LYS A 181 -0.96 -19.57 -1.23
N GLU A 182 -1.60 -18.73 -0.41
CA GLU A 182 -1.50 -18.85 1.06
C GLU A 182 -2.66 -19.64 1.68
N HIS A 183 -3.65 -20.08 0.90
CA HIS A 183 -4.74 -20.89 1.44
C HIS A 183 -4.30 -22.35 1.65
N PRO A 184 -4.33 -22.91 2.88
CA PRO A 184 -3.79 -24.25 3.17
C PRO A 184 -4.52 -25.42 2.47
N ASN A 185 -5.67 -25.15 1.86
CA ASN A 185 -6.42 -26.13 1.07
C ASN A 185 -6.57 -25.74 -0.41
N ALA A 186 -5.83 -24.74 -0.90
CA ALA A 186 -5.78 -24.48 -2.33
C ALA A 186 -5.02 -25.59 -3.06
N ASP A 187 -5.46 -25.92 -4.26
CA ASP A 187 -4.77 -26.87 -5.13
C ASP A 187 -3.97 -26.15 -6.23
N ALA A 188 -3.11 -26.91 -6.92
CA ALA A 188 -2.29 -26.36 -8.00
C ALA A 188 -3.13 -25.77 -9.15
N VAL A 189 -4.34 -26.28 -9.39
CA VAL A 189 -5.22 -25.79 -10.45
C VAL A 189 -5.76 -24.40 -10.09
N GLU A 190 -6.13 -24.18 -8.83
CA GLU A 190 -6.55 -22.89 -8.31
C GLU A 190 -5.42 -21.85 -8.42
N VAL A 191 -4.20 -22.22 -8.02
CA VAL A 191 -3.02 -21.33 -8.11
C VAL A 191 -2.65 -21.02 -9.56
N ASP A 192 -2.65 -22.03 -10.44
CA ASP A 192 -2.33 -21.85 -11.87
C ASP A 192 -3.37 -20.96 -12.57
N ALA A 193 -4.65 -21.09 -12.23
CA ALA A 193 -5.70 -20.23 -12.76
C ALA A 193 -5.51 -18.78 -12.33
N ALA A 194 -5.26 -18.53 -11.04
CA ALA A 194 -4.99 -17.18 -10.54
C ALA A 194 -3.72 -16.57 -11.16
N MET A 195 -2.70 -17.38 -11.43
CA MET A 195 -1.48 -16.95 -12.13
C MET A 195 -1.76 -16.56 -13.58
N GLN A 196 -2.62 -17.30 -14.28
CA GLN A 196 -3.04 -16.96 -15.65
C GLN A 196 -3.83 -15.65 -15.68
N GLU A 197 -4.73 -15.43 -14.73
CA GLU A 197 -5.46 -14.16 -14.59
C GLU A 197 -4.52 -12.98 -14.34
N LEU A 198 -3.51 -13.15 -13.47
CA LEU A 198 -2.50 -12.13 -13.23
C LEU A 198 -1.71 -11.80 -14.50
N ASN A 199 -1.24 -12.81 -15.22
CA ASN A 199 -0.49 -12.63 -16.46
C ASN A 199 -1.31 -11.88 -17.51
N GLN A 200 -2.61 -12.18 -17.61
CA GLN A 200 -3.52 -11.47 -18.50
C GLN A 200 -3.69 -10.00 -18.07
N ALA A 201 -3.99 -9.75 -16.80
CA ALA A 201 -4.18 -8.39 -16.30
C ALA A 201 -2.93 -7.52 -16.47
N VAL A 202 -1.74 -8.07 -16.20
CA VAL A 202 -0.45 -7.39 -16.42
C VAL A 202 -0.21 -7.11 -17.90
N ALA A 203 -0.54 -8.03 -18.80
CA ALA A 203 -0.42 -7.81 -20.23
C ALA A 203 -1.36 -6.70 -20.72
N GLU A 204 -2.60 -6.66 -20.23
CA GLU A 204 -3.58 -5.62 -20.54
C GLU A 204 -3.14 -4.23 -20.03
N GLN A 205 -2.59 -4.16 -18.81
CA GLN A 205 -2.04 -2.92 -18.25
C GLN A 205 -0.83 -2.44 -19.08
N ARG A 206 0.10 -3.34 -19.42
CA ARG A 206 1.31 -3.01 -20.21
C ARG A 206 0.99 -2.59 -21.65
N ALA A 207 -0.17 -2.98 -22.19
CA ALA A 207 -0.62 -2.55 -23.51
C ALA A 207 -1.12 -1.10 -23.55
N ARG A 208 -1.24 -0.43 -22.40
CA ARG A 208 -1.73 0.95 -22.25
C ARG A 208 -0.60 1.87 -21.74
N PRO A 209 -0.70 3.20 -21.96
CA PRO A 209 0.18 4.14 -21.25
C PRO A 209 0.06 3.97 -19.74
N ALA A 210 1.20 4.00 -19.04
CA ALA A 210 1.23 3.85 -17.60
C ALA A 210 0.44 4.98 -16.92
N SER A 211 -0.43 4.63 -15.98
CA SER A 211 -1.10 5.60 -15.11
C SER A 211 -0.13 6.23 -14.12
N GLU A 212 -0.53 7.34 -13.50
CA GLU A 212 0.25 7.96 -12.43
C GLU A 212 0.47 6.99 -11.26
N ALA A 213 -0.57 6.19 -10.93
CA ALA A 213 -0.49 5.15 -9.92
C ALA A 213 0.52 4.05 -10.30
N THR A 214 0.55 3.62 -11.57
CA THR A 214 1.56 2.66 -12.06
C THR A 214 2.98 3.21 -11.97
N LEU A 215 3.20 4.47 -12.37
CA LEU A 215 4.53 5.10 -12.30
C LEU A 215 5.02 5.22 -10.84
N LEU A 216 4.11 5.57 -9.91
CA LEU A 216 4.43 5.59 -8.49
C LEU A 216 4.67 4.18 -7.93
N ALA A 217 3.91 3.18 -8.34
CA ALA A 217 4.11 1.80 -7.92
C ALA A 217 5.51 1.30 -8.33
N ARG A 218 5.99 1.65 -9.54
CA ARG A 218 7.37 1.37 -9.98
C ARG A 218 8.40 2.11 -9.14
N LEU A 219 8.18 3.39 -8.84
CA LEU A 219 9.06 4.12 -7.92
C LEU A 219 9.14 3.42 -6.56
N HIS A 220 7.99 3.07 -5.98
CA HIS A 220 7.90 2.37 -4.70
C HIS A 220 8.62 1.02 -4.76
N TRP A 221 8.41 0.23 -5.82
CA TRP A 221 9.05 -1.06 -6.01
C TRP A 221 10.57 -0.95 -6.06
N TRP A 222 11.10 -0.08 -6.91
CA TRP A 222 12.54 0.07 -7.11
C TRP A 222 13.26 0.83 -5.97
N THR A 223 12.52 1.32 -4.97
CA THR A 223 13.07 2.05 -3.82
C THR A 223 12.65 1.45 -2.49
N VAL A 224 11.39 1.65 -2.09
CA VAL A 224 10.85 1.19 -0.81
C VAL A 224 10.90 -0.33 -0.69
N GLU A 225 10.67 -1.09 -1.76
CA GLU A 225 10.70 -2.57 -1.73
C GLU A 225 12.08 -3.16 -2.03
N TYR A 226 12.72 -2.74 -3.13
CA TYR A 226 13.94 -3.36 -3.66
C TYR A 226 15.11 -2.37 -3.80
N GLY A 227 15.09 -1.28 -3.04
CA GLY A 227 16.10 -0.25 -3.08
C GLY A 227 17.38 -0.58 -2.31
N LEU A 228 18.49 -0.12 -2.88
CA LEU A 228 19.81 -0.10 -2.28
C LEU A 228 20.30 1.35 -2.10
N ILE A 229 21.19 1.61 -1.14
CA ILE A 229 21.71 2.96 -0.88
C ILE A 229 23.22 2.97 -0.67
N GLY A 230 23.90 4.04 -1.10
CA GLY A 230 25.34 4.25 -0.93
C GLY A 230 26.10 4.19 -2.25
N SER A 231 27.29 3.56 -2.24
CA SER A 231 28.10 3.41 -3.45
C SER A 231 27.63 2.20 -4.29
N LEU A 232 27.83 2.26 -5.61
CA LEU A 232 27.50 1.14 -6.51
C LEU A 232 28.35 -0.12 -6.20
N ASP A 233 29.60 0.07 -5.78
CA ASP A 233 30.53 -1.03 -5.49
C ASP A 233 30.21 -1.73 -4.15
N ALA A 234 29.74 -0.97 -3.16
CA ALA A 234 29.44 -1.46 -1.82
C ALA A 234 28.14 -0.83 -1.27
N PRO A 235 26.98 -1.12 -1.88
CA PRO A 235 25.71 -0.59 -1.43
C PRO A 235 25.24 -1.27 -0.13
N ARG A 236 24.30 -0.61 0.54
CA ARG A 236 23.58 -1.11 1.71
C ARG A 236 22.13 -1.39 1.36
N ILE A 237 21.58 -2.43 1.97
CA ILE A 237 20.18 -2.83 1.78
C ILE A 237 19.26 -1.95 2.64
N PHE A 238 18.21 -1.39 2.03
CA PHE A 238 17.15 -0.71 2.79
C PHE A 238 15.73 -1.06 2.34
N GLY A 239 15.56 -1.58 1.11
CA GLY A 239 14.24 -1.97 0.61
C GLY A 239 13.62 -3.12 1.42
N ALA A 240 12.34 -3.01 1.74
CA ALA A 240 11.62 -3.94 2.61
C ALA A 240 11.55 -5.38 2.06
N GLY A 241 11.33 -5.54 0.75
CA GLY A 241 11.38 -6.84 0.06
C GLY A 241 12.76 -7.51 0.19
N LEU A 242 13.84 -6.73 0.15
CA LEU A 242 15.19 -7.24 0.40
C LEU A 242 15.43 -7.53 1.90
N VAL A 243 14.99 -6.64 2.79
CA VAL A 243 15.13 -6.81 4.25
C VAL A 243 14.36 -8.03 4.77
N SER A 244 13.29 -8.45 4.08
CA SER A 244 12.44 -9.58 4.49
C SER A 244 12.65 -10.87 3.68
N SER A 245 13.65 -10.90 2.78
CA SER A 245 13.96 -12.06 1.93
C SER A 245 15.34 -12.64 2.22
N LEU A 246 15.39 -13.91 2.63
CA LEU A 246 16.67 -14.60 2.89
C LEU A 246 17.50 -14.77 1.63
N LEU A 247 16.87 -15.12 0.51
CA LEU A 247 17.57 -15.33 -0.76
C LEU A 247 17.93 -14.00 -1.43
N GLU A 248 16.97 -13.09 -1.52
CA GLU A 248 17.13 -11.91 -2.37
C GLU A 248 18.01 -10.83 -1.73
N SER A 249 18.05 -10.75 -0.40
CA SER A 249 19.04 -9.95 0.33
C SER A 249 20.48 -10.32 -0.05
N ARG A 250 20.76 -11.61 -0.28
CA ARG A 250 22.08 -12.09 -0.72
C ARG A 250 22.27 -11.88 -2.22
N HIS A 251 21.25 -12.17 -3.02
CA HIS A 251 21.30 -12.01 -4.48
C HIS A 251 21.58 -10.56 -4.88
N CYS A 252 20.94 -9.57 -4.24
CA CYS A 252 21.10 -8.17 -4.61
C CYS A 252 22.54 -7.62 -4.43
N LEU A 253 23.36 -8.29 -3.62
CA LEU A 253 24.77 -7.95 -3.36
C LEU A 253 25.77 -8.89 -4.07
N ALA A 254 25.30 -9.91 -4.78
CA ALA A 254 26.16 -10.83 -5.51
C ALA A 254 26.96 -10.10 -6.60
N ARG A 255 28.12 -10.67 -6.94
CA ARG A 255 29.10 -10.02 -7.83
C ARG A 255 28.56 -9.85 -9.27
N ASP A 256 27.75 -10.79 -9.72
CA ASP A 256 27.15 -10.86 -11.04
C ASP A 256 25.81 -10.12 -11.16
N THR A 257 25.29 -9.60 -10.03
CA THR A 257 24.04 -8.84 -10.01
C THR A 257 24.20 -7.43 -10.56
N LEU A 258 23.34 -7.07 -11.51
CA LEU A 258 23.31 -5.74 -12.12
C LEU A 258 22.75 -4.71 -11.13
N ARG A 259 23.55 -3.67 -10.87
CA ARG A 259 23.18 -2.54 -10.03
C ARG A 259 23.32 -1.24 -10.81
N LEU A 260 22.24 -0.46 -10.87
CA LEU A 260 22.14 0.78 -11.61
C LEU A 260 22.08 1.97 -10.65
N PRO A 261 22.69 3.13 -10.97
CA PRO A 261 22.44 4.34 -10.20
C PRO A 261 20.96 4.73 -10.32
N LEU A 262 20.34 5.10 -9.21
CA LEU A 262 18.96 5.57 -9.20
C LEU A 262 18.81 6.81 -10.12
N SER A 263 17.74 6.85 -10.88
CA SER A 263 17.30 8.01 -11.66
C SER A 263 15.81 7.90 -11.95
N SER A 264 15.20 8.92 -12.55
CA SER A 264 13.80 8.85 -12.98
C SER A 264 13.53 7.78 -14.04
N ALA A 265 14.55 7.14 -14.62
CA ALA A 265 14.33 5.96 -15.46
C ALA A 265 13.59 4.83 -14.70
N CYS A 266 13.77 4.71 -13.37
CA CYS A 266 13.12 3.64 -12.60
C CYS A 266 11.59 3.71 -12.62
N ILE A 267 10.99 4.90 -12.77
CA ILE A 267 9.51 5.03 -12.81
C ILE A 267 8.93 4.54 -14.14
N GLU A 268 9.76 4.43 -15.18
CA GLU A 268 9.38 3.90 -16.49
C GLU A 268 9.66 2.38 -16.60
N GLU A 269 10.47 1.83 -15.69
CA GLU A 269 10.89 0.43 -15.69
C GLU A 269 9.83 -0.47 -15.01
N ALA A 270 9.25 -1.39 -15.77
CA ALA A 270 8.32 -2.37 -15.24
C ALA A 270 9.06 -3.47 -14.45
N TYR A 271 8.36 -4.10 -13.51
CA TYR A 271 8.89 -5.18 -12.69
C TYR A 271 8.03 -6.44 -12.78
N ASP A 272 8.59 -7.55 -12.29
CA ASP A 272 7.90 -8.82 -12.08
C ASP A 272 7.89 -9.09 -10.58
N ILE A 273 6.70 -9.36 -10.03
CA ILE A 273 6.54 -9.65 -8.62
C ILE A 273 6.85 -11.10 -8.27
N THR A 274 6.87 -11.99 -9.27
CA THR A 274 6.86 -13.45 -9.07
C THR A 274 8.24 -14.09 -9.08
N ASP A 275 9.26 -13.33 -9.49
CA ASP A 275 10.65 -13.78 -9.63
C ASP A 275 11.62 -12.80 -8.96
N VAL A 276 12.86 -13.28 -8.75
CA VAL A 276 13.98 -12.45 -8.28
C VAL A 276 14.26 -11.33 -9.28
N GLN A 277 14.52 -10.12 -8.79
CA GLN A 277 14.69 -8.96 -9.66
C GLN A 277 15.97 -9.08 -10.52
N PRO A 278 15.89 -8.80 -11.84
CA PRO A 278 17.04 -8.93 -12.73
C PRO A 278 18.11 -7.85 -12.51
N HIS A 279 17.74 -6.76 -11.85
CA HIS A 279 18.64 -5.67 -11.47
C HIS A 279 18.07 -4.89 -10.28
N TYR A 280 18.89 -4.04 -9.67
CA TYR A 280 18.50 -3.17 -8.56
C TYR A 280 18.98 -1.74 -8.77
N TYR A 281 18.26 -0.77 -8.19
CA TYR A 281 18.68 0.63 -8.17
C TYR A 281 19.38 1.00 -6.86
N VAL A 282 20.50 1.72 -6.99
CA VAL A 282 21.28 2.24 -5.86
C VAL A 282 21.11 3.76 -5.79
N ALA A 283 20.42 4.22 -4.76
CA ALA A 283 20.35 5.63 -4.39
C ALA A 283 21.68 6.08 -3.78
N ARG A 284 22.19 7.25 -4.16
CA ARG A 284 23.38 7.82 -3.52
C ARG A 284 23.11 8.19 -2.06
N ASP A 285 21.94 8.76 -1.82
CA ASP A 285 21.46 9.27 -0.54
C ASP A 285 19.93 9.41 -0.55
N TRP A 286 19.36 9.79 0.60
CA TRP A 286 17.93 10.04 0.74
C TRP A 286 17.43 11.23 -0.08
N GLN A 287 18.29 12.20 -0.39
CA GLN A 287 17.88 13.36 -1.19
C GLN A 287 17.56 12.94 -2.62
N GLN A 288 18.37 12.04 -3.21
CA GLN A 288 18.10 11.54 -4.55
C GLN A 288 16.75 10.82 -4.67
N LEU A 289 16.32 10.09 -3.64
CA LEU A 289 14.98 9.48 -3.61
C LEU A 289 13.88 10.54 -3.66
N ASN A 290 14.05 11.62 -2.90
CA ASN A 290 13.13 12.75 -2.90
C ASN A 290 13.12 13.50 -4.25
N ASP A 291 14.29 13.66 -4.88
CA ASP A 291 14.41 14.31 -6.19
C ASP A 291 13.62 13.52 -7.26
N VAL A 292 13.75 12.20 -7.29
CA VAL A 292 13.00 11.34 -8.24
C VAL A 292 11.50 11.37 -7.95
N LEU A 293 11.10 11.37 -6.67
CA LEU A 293 9.69 11.54 -6.30
C LEU A 293 9.14 12.90 -6.75
N ASP A 294 9.92 13.97 -6.61
CA ASP A 294 9.52 15.32 -7.03
C ASP A 294 9.42 15.44 -8.55
N GLU A 295 10.31 14.78 -9.30
CA GLU A 295 10.21 14.67 -10.76
C GLU A 295 8.92 13.96 -11.19
N LEU A 296 8.55 12.86 -10.52
CA LEU A 296 7.28 12.17 -10.77
C LEU A 296 6.09 13.06 -10.38
N ALA A 297 6.08 13.61 -9.16
CA ALA A 297 4.97 14.41 -8.65
C ALA A 297 4.72 15.66 -9.51
N ALA A 298 5.77 16.29 -10.06
CA ALA A 298 5.64 17.43 -10.98
C ALA A 298 4.89 17.08 -12.28
N ARG A 299 4.88 15.80 -12.68
CA ARG A 299 4.12 15.29 -13.83
C ARG A 299 2.69 14.90 -13.47
N CYS A 300 2.33 14.80 -12.18
CA CYS A 300 1.01 14.32 -11.78
C CYS A 300 -0.07 15.40 -11.83
N ALA A 301 -1.29 15.00 -12.16
CA ALA A 301 -2.47 15.86 -12.26
C ALA A 301 -2.75 16.63 -10.96
N PHE A 302 -2.40 16.06 -9.80
CA PHE A 302 -2.63 16.69 -8.51
C PHE A 302 -1.71 17.88 -8.25
N ARG A 303 -0.58 17.99 -8.98
CA ARG A 303 0.29 19.18 -9.00
C ARG A 303 -0.01 20.11 -10.17
N ILE A 304 -0.36 19.56 -11.33
CA ILE A 304 -0.58 20.32 -12.56
C ILE A 304 -1.91 21.08 -12.51
N GLY A 305 -3.00 20.43 -12.11
CA GLY A 305 -4.35 20.99 -12.15
C GLY A 305 -4.79 21.41 -13.55
N GLY A 306 -5.68 22.41 -13.64
CA GLY A 306 -6.08 23.03 -14.91
C GLY A 306 -6.59 22.05 -15.97
N LEU A 307 -6.41 22.43 -17.25
CA LEU A 307 -6.85 21.62 -18.40
C LEU A 307 -6.14 20.27 -18.49
N GLU A 308 -4.82 20.26 -18.28
CA GLU A 308 -4.02 19.05 -18.40
C GLU A 308 -4.41 18.02 -17.33
N GLY A 309 -4.57 18.44 -16.08
CA GLY A 309 -5.01 17.55 -15.00
C GLY A 309 -6.40 16.94 -15.28
N VAL A 310 -7.35 17.74 -15.79
CA VAL A 310 -8.68 17.23 -16.14
C VAL A 310 -8.62 16.28 -17.35
N ARG A 311 -7.78 16.57 -18.35
CA ARG A 311 -7.58 15.66 -19.49
C ARG A 311 -7.04 14.30 -19.06
N LYS A 312 -6.07 14.28 -18.14
CA LYS A 312 -5.58 13.02 -17.55
C LYS A 312 -6.71 12.25 -16.86
N ALA A 313 -7.55 12.93 -16.08
CA ALA A 313 -8.70 12.29 -15.44
C ALA A 313 -9.69 11.68 -16.46
N ILE A 314 -9.96 12.39 -17.57
CA ILE A 314 -10.79 11.88 -18.68
C ILE A 314 -10.13 10.64 -19.33
N GLU A 315 -8.83 10.71 -19.62
CA GLU A 315 -8.08 9.61 -20.23
C GLU A 315 -8.04 8.36 -19.35
N HIS A 316 -8.00 8.54 -18.02
CA HIS A 316 -8.00 7.43 -17.06
C HIS A 316 -9.40 6.80 -16.86
N GLY A 317 -10.48 7.56 -17.02
CA GLY A 317 -11.86 7.04 -17.04
C GLY A 317 -12.37 6.47 -15.71
N THR A 318 -11.66 6.72 -14.60
CA THR A 318 -12.05 6.31 -13.25
C THR A 318 -12.57 7.50 -12.44
N CYS A 319 -13.10 7.23 -11.25
CA CYS A 319 -13.53 8.28 -10.33
C CYS A 319 -12.33 9.15 -9.92
N ALA A 320 -12.46 10.45 -10.14
CA ALA A 320 -11.46 11.44 -9.78
C ALA A 320 -12.13 12.69 -9.19
N THR A 321 -11.32 13.57 -8.62
CA THR A 321 -11.73 14.83 -8.03
C THR A 321 -10.97 15.98 -8.63
N ALA A 322 -11.67 17.03 -9.07
CA ALA A 322 -11.08 18.31 -9.41
C ALA A 322 -11.31 19.32 -8.27
N GLU A 323 -10.24 19.93 -7.78
CA GLU A 323 -10.28 20.93 -6.72
C GLU A 323 -10.06 22.33 -7.31
N TYR A 324 -11.02 23.21 -7.04
CA TYR A 324 -10.96 24.62 -7.36
C TYR A 324 -10.13 25.40 -6.33
N ALA A 325 -9.65 26.58 -6.71
CA ALA A 325 -8.82 27.44 -5.86
C ALA A 325 -9.46 27.90 -4.54
N ASN A 326 -10.79 27.79 -4.41
CA ASN A 326 -11.52 28.08 -3.17
C ASN A 326 -11.69 26.85 -2.26
N GLY A 327 -11.18 25.68 -2.65
CA GLY A 327 -11.31 24.41 -1.93
C GLY A 327 -12.54 23.57 -2.30
N LEU A 328 -13.41 24.05 -3.20
CA LEU A 328 -14.51 23.24 -3.74
C LEU A 328 -13.96 22.08 -4.56
N GLN A 329 -14.47 20.89 -4.30
CA GLN A 329 -14.09 19.65 -4.93
C GLN A 329 -15.29 19.10 -5.69
N VAL A 330 -15.11 18.83 -6.98
CA VAL A 330 -16.08 18.14 -7.84
C VAL A 330 -15.55 16.74 -8.08
N THR A 331 -16.29 15.74 -7.65
CA THR A 331 -15.95 14.32 -7.78
C THR A 331 -16.86 13.65 -8.80
N GLY A 332 -16.28 12.82 -9.66
CA GLY A 332 -17.02 11.97 -10.59
C GLY A 332 -16.10 11.34 -11.64
N CYS A 333 -16.69 10.65 -12.62
CA CYS A 333 -15.96 10.23 -13.82
C CYS A 333 -15.95 11.40 -14.81
N PHE A 334 -14.79 11.99 -15.09
CA PHE A 334 -14.69 13.13 -16.01
C PHE A 334 -14.85 12.68 -17.45
N ASP A 335 -15.68 13.40 -18.20
CA ASP A 335 -16.00 13.08 -19.60
C ASP A 335 -15.50 14.15 -20.56
N ARG A 336 -15.70 15.42 -20.20
CA ARG A 336 -15.39 16.54 -21.09
C ARG A 336 -14.72 17.69 -20.38
N ALA A 337 -13.74 18.26 -21.07
CA ALA A 337 -13.08 19.51 -20.75
C ALA A 337 -13.17 20.43 -21.97
N LEU A 338 -14.06 21.43 -21.91
CA LEU A 338 -14.16 22.44 -22.97
C LEU A 338 -13.10 23.50 -22.79
N THR A 339 -12.57 24.01 -23.89
CA THR A 339 -11.58 25.08 -23.88
C THR A 339 -12.13 26.36 -24.51
N ASP A 340 -11.59 27.50 -24.12
CA ASP A 340 -11.83 28.76 -24.80
C ASP A 340 -10.99 28.88 -26.09
N GLY A 341 -11.11 30.02 -26.79
CA GLY A 341 -10.34 30.29 -28.02
C GLY A 341 -8.84 30.44 -27.81
N ARG A 342 -8.35 30.50 -26.56
CA ARG A 342 -6.93 30.52 -26.18
C ARG A 342 -6.41 29.13 -25.81
N GLY A 343 -7.29 28.12 -25.75
CA GLY A 343 -6.95 26.77 -25.31
C GLY A 343 -6.99 26.59 -23.79
N GLU A 344 -7.52 27.56 -23.04
CA GLU A 344 -7.64 27.48 -21.58
C GLU A 344 -8.92 26.77 -21.17
N LEU A 345 -8.92 26.10 -20.00
CA LEU A 345 -10.09 25.36 -19.51
C LEU A 345 -11.28 26.30 -19.24
N ALA A 346 -12.41 26.00 -19.87
CA ALA A 346 -13.63 26.81 -19.84
C ALA A 346 -14.78 26.14 -19.09
N TYR A 347 -14.90 24.83 -19.18
CA TYR A 347 -16.00 24.07 -18.60
C TYR A 347 -15.59 22.61 -18.40
N ILE A 348 -15.99 22.02 -17.27
CA ILE A 348 -15.82 20.59 -16.99
C ILE A 348 -17.17 19.89 -16.93
N THR A 349 -17.20 18.63 -17.33
CA THR A 349 -18.37 17.76 -17.19
C THR A 349 -17.93 16.39 -16.68
N THR A 350 -18.65 15.88 -15.68
CA THR A 350 -18.59 14.48 -15.26
C THR A 350 -19.81 13.71 -15.77
N LEU A 351 -19.68 12.39 -15.89
CA LEU A 351 -20.77 11.48 -16.23
C LEU A 351 -21.19 10.65 -15.03
N GLY A 352 -22.51 10.45 -14.91
CA GLY A 352 -23.10 9.65 -13.85
C GLY A 352 -22.95 10.27 -12.47
N ALA A 353 -23.19 9.46 -11.44
CA ALA A 353 -23.18 9.89 -10.04
C ALA A 353 -21.95 10.73 -9.70
N SER A 354 -22.20 11.97 -9.30
CA SER A 354 -21.17 12.96 -8.94
C SER A 354 -21.45 13.53 -7.55
N GLU A 355 -20.43 14.03 -6.88
CA GLU A 355 -20.57 14.59 -5.54
C GLU A 355 -19.67 15.81 -5.35
N LEU A 356 -20.08 16.68 -4.43
CA LEU A 356 -19.36 17.90 -4.10
C LEU A 356 -18.86 17.86 -2.68
N ALA A 357 -17.63 18.33 -2.48
CA ALA A 357 -17.01 18.43 -1.17
C ALA A 357 -16.25 19.75 -1.04
N VAL A 358 -15.90 20.13 0.19
CA VAL A 358 -14.94 21.19 0.48
C VAL A 358 -13.92 20.66 1.46
N ALA A 359 -12.64 20.75 1.09
CA ALA A 359 -11.53 20.27 1.91
C ALA A 359 -11.72 18.82 2.42
N GLY A 360 -12.23 17.95 1.56
CA GLY A 360 -12.46 16.53 1.85
C GLY A 360 -13.71 16.22 2.70
N THR A 361 -14.55 17.22 2.97
CA THR A 361 -15.84 17.03 3.65
C THR A 361 -16.97 17.21 2.66
N ALA A 362 -17.86 16.22 2.55
CA ALA A 362 -19.03 16.29 1.68
C ALA A 362 -19.85 17.55 1.96
N LEU A 363 -20.32 18.21 0.90
CA LEU A 363 -21.17 19.39 1.00
C LEU A 363 -22.62 18.93 1.19
N ASP A 364 -23.27 19.45 2.24
CA ASP A 364 -24.63 19.06 2.60
C ASP A 364 -25.60 19.21 1.42
N GLY A 365 -26.33 18.14 1.10
CA GLY A 365 -27.29 18.12 -0.01
C GLY A 365 -26.68 17.98 -1.40
N HIS A 366 -25.37 17.69 -1.51
CA HIS A 366 -24.68 17.54 -2.79
C HIS A 366 -23.92 16.21 -2.92
N ASP A 367 -24.55 15.12 -2.50
CA ASP A 367 -24.06 13.77 -2.73
C ASP A 367 -24.51 13.20 -4.08
N SER A 368 -24.14 11.94 -4.34
CA SER A 368 -24.46 11.23 -5.59
C SER A 368 -25.95 11.09 -5.88
N ALA A 369 -26.84 11.24 -4.90
CA ALA A 369 -28.28 11.21 -5.13
C ALA A 369 -28.79 12.53 -5.71
N GLU A 370 -28.14 13.66 -5.41
CA GLU A 370 -28.46 14.97 -5.96
C GLU A 370 -27.96 15.12 -7.41
N HIS A 371 -26.79 14.55 -7.73
CA HIS A 371 -26.19 14.63 -9.06
C HIS A 371 -26.04 13.23 -9.71
N PRO A 372 -27.14 12.51 -9.99
CA PRO A 372 -27.09 11.13 -10.47
C PRO A 372 -26.58 11.00 -11.91
N ASP A 373 -26.72 12.05 -12.72
CA ASP A 373 -26.40 12.05 -14.15
C ASP A 373 -25.06 12.72 -14.48
N GLY A 374 -24.44 13.39 -13.51
CA GLY A 374 -23.20 14.15 -13.70
C GLY A 374 -23.26 15.53 -13.08
N PHE A 375 -22.12 16.20 -13.13
CA PHE A 375 -21.97 17.59 -12.72
C PHE A 375 -21.25 18.37 -13.82
N GLY A 376 -21.75 19.56 -14.12
CA GLY A 376 -21.17 20.43 -15.14
C GLY A 376 -20.95 21.82 -14.58
N ALA A 377 -19.74 22.36 -14.72
CA ALA A 377 -19.44 23.69 -14.20
C ALA A 377 -18.47 24.49 -15.06
N PRO A 378 -18.68 25.83 -15.16
CA PRO A 378 -17.71 26.71 -15.77
C PRO A 378 -16.43 26.79 -14.93
N VAL A 379 -15.33 27.12 -15.60
CA VAL A 379 -14.03 27.35 -14.99
C VAL A 379 -13.53 28.72 -15.42
N GLY A 380 -12.90 29.45 -14.49
CA GLY A 380 -12.25 30.73 -14.77
C GLY A 380 -13.04 31.96 -14.31
N ALA A 381 -12.65 33.13 -14.84
CA ALA A 381 -13.15 34.43 -14.42
C ALA A 381 -14.35 34.90 -15.27
N LEU A 382 -15.13 35.83 -14.71
CA LEU A 382 -16.16 36.55 -15.44
C LEU A 382 -15.55 37.59 -16.37
N ALA A 383 -16.13 37.73 -17.57
CA ALA A 383 -15.71 38.73 -18.54
C ALA A 383 -16.08 40.14 -18.06
N GLY A 384 -15.19 41.09 -18.28
CA GLY A 384 -15.45 42.52 -18.04
C GLY A 384 -15.45 42.94 -16.56
N THR A 385 -14.98 42.08 -15.65
CA THR A 385 -14.83 42.41 -14.22
C THR A 385 -13.56 41.78 -13.62
N THR A 386 -13.02 42.41 -12.59
CA THR A 386 -11.95 41.84 -11.75
C THR A 386 -12.49 41.15 -10.50
N THR A 387 -13.81 41.21 -10.29
CA THR A 387 -14.47 40.60 -9.13
C THR A 387 -14.30 39.08 -9.17
N ARG A 388 -13.73 38.54 -8.09
CA ARG A 388 -13.55 37.11 -7.90
C ARG A 388 -14.76 36.50 -7.22
N LEU A 389 -15.51 35.66 -7.94
CA LEU A 389 -16.74 35.04 -7.41
C LEU A 389 -16.49 34.30 -6.09
N ASP A 390 -15.36 33.62 -5.93
CA ASP A 390 -15.01 32.88 -4.71
C ASP A 390 -14.88 33.76 -3.44
N ARG A 391 -14.64 35.06 -3.61
CA ARG A 391 -14.34 36.00 -2.50
C ARG A 391 -15.25 37.22 -2.46
N ALA A 392 -16.14 37.35 -3.44
CA ALA A 392 -16.98 38.51 -3.58
C ALA A 392 -17.89 38.69 -2.36
N THR A 393 -17.92 39.92 -1.86
CA THR A 393 -18.85 40.37 -0.83
C THR A 393 -20.29 40.32 -1.36
N PRO A 394 -21.31 40.28 -0.48
CA PRO A 394 -22.71 40.40 -0.90
C PRO A 394 -22.96 41.63 -1.79
N GLU A 395 -22.33 42.77 -1.51
CA GLU A 395 -22.44 43.99 -2.30
C GLU A 395 -21.83 43.83 -3.70
N GLU A 396 -20.66 43.22 -3.81
CA GLU A 396 -20.01 42.94 -5.09
C GLU A 396 -20.83 41.94 -5.92
N LEU A 397 -21.34 40.86 -5.32
CA LEU A 397 -22.24 39.91 -5.98
C LEU A 397 -23.52 40.62 -6.46
N ALA A 398 -24.10 41.47 -5.62
CA ALA A 398 -25.27 42.26 -5.95
C ALA A 398 -25.02 43.26 -7.10
N SER A 399 -23.79 43.75 -7.27
CA SER A 399 -23.39 44.60 -8.40
C SER A 399 -23.26 43.82 -9.72
N LEU A 400 -22.99 42.51 -9.63
CA LEU A 400 -22.98 41.56 -10.76
C LEU A 400 -24.38 41.01 -11.09
N GLY A 401 -25.42 41.47 -10.39
CA GLY A 401 -26.79 40.97 -10.56
C GLY A 401 -27.10 39.65 -9.84
N ILE A 402 -26.15 39.11 -9.07
CA ILE A 402 -26.34 37.89 -8.29
C ILE A 402 -27.11 38.25 -7.01
N ARG A 403 -28.44 38.10 -7.06
CA ARG A 403 -29.37 38.36 -5.93
C ARG A 403 -30.50 37.36 -5.94
N CYS A 404 -30.80 36.73 -4.81
CA CYS A 404 -31.91 35.78 -4.70
C CYS A 404 -33.22 36.36 -5.27
N GLY A 405 -33.92 35.54 -6.05
CA GLY A 405 -35.15 35.89 -6.75
C GLY A 405 -34.98 36.64 -8.08
N HIS A 406 -33.76 37.06 -8.45
CA HIS A 406 -33.51 37.80 -9.69
C HIS A 406 -32.91 36.90 -10.78
N THR A 407 -33.21 37.23 -12.04
CA THR A 407 -32.53 36.63 -13.19
C THR A 407 -31.17 37.30 -13.39
N VAL A 408 -30.15 36.48 -13.62
CA VAL A 408 -28.78 36.91 -13.90
C VAL A 408 -28.30 36.29 -15.21
N GLU A 409 -27.43 37.00 -15.93
CA GLU A 409 -26.65 36.48 -17.05
C GLU A 409 -25.18 36.70 -16.73
N LEU A 410 -24.44 35.61 -16.52
CA LEU A 410 -23.03 35.60 -16.19
C LEU A 410 -22.25 35.13 -17.41
N ARG A 411 -21.43 36.03 -17.98
CA ARG A 411 -20.54 35.72 -19.09
C ARG A 411 -19.12 35.52 -18.58
N PHE A 412 -18.53 34.37 -18.85
CA PHE A 412 -17.14 34.06 -18.52
C PHE A 412 -16.19 34.59 -19.60
N GLU A 413 -14.92 34.82 -19.25
CA GLU A 413 -13.88 35.16 -20.23
C GLU A 413 -13.75 34.11 -21.34
N SER A 414 -14.04 32.85 -21.00
CA SER A 414 -14.11 31.74 -21.93
C SER A 414 -15.25 31.83 -22.93
N SER A 415 -16.11 32.85 -22.81
CA SER A 415 -17.36 33.04 -23.55
C SER A 415 -18.46 32.03 -23.22
N VAL A 416 -18.27 31.17 -22.21
CA VAL A 416 -19.38 30.43 -21.59
C VAL A 416 -20.37 31.42 -20.97
N VAL A 417 -21.65 31.21 -21.19
CA VAL A 417 -22.73 32.03 -20.63
C VAL A 417 -23.61 31.16 -19.75
N VAL A 418 -23.83 31.61 -18.51
CA VAL A 418 -24.76 31.02 -17.54
C VAL A 418 -25.88 32.03 -17.31
N ALA A 419 -27.10 31.69 -17.69
CA ALA A 419 -28.26 32.56 -17.50
C ALA A 419 -29.37 31.81 -16.76
N GLY A 420 -29.91 32.39 -15.68
CA GLY A 420 -30.93 31.74 -14.87
C GLY A 420 -31.39 32.61 -13.69
N ARG A 421 -32.36 32.11 -12.92
CA ARG A 421 -32.90 32.80 -11.74
C ARG A 421 -32.18 32.33 -10.48
N VAL A 422 -31.54 33.26 -9.77
CA VAL A 422 -30.81 32.98 -8.53
C VAL A 422 -31.78 32.54 -7.44
N VAL A 423 -31.54 31.37 -6.87
CA VAL A 423 -32.34 30.79 -5.77
C VAL A 423 -31.64 31.02 -4.45
N ASP A 424 -30.38 30.57 -4.37
CA ASP A 424 -29.58 30.59 -3.16
C ASP A 424 -28.08 30.60 -3.49
N LEU A 425 -27.25 30.72 -2.46
CA LEU A 425 -25.80 30.70 -2.55
C LEU A 425 -25.17 30.06 -1.32
N ASP A 426 -24.42 28.99 -1.54
CA ASP A 426 -23.68 28.29 -0.48
C ASP A 426 -22.36 28.99 -0.16
N ARG A 427 -22.07 29.10 1.15
CA ARG A 427 -20.81 29.61 1.67
C ARG A 427 -20.20 28.68 2.69
N VAL A 428 -18.90 28.44 2.55
CA VAL A 428 -18.08 27.70 3.52
C VAL A 428 -16.92 28.59 3.94
N GLU A 429 -16.72 28.79 5.25
CA GLU A 429 -15.65 29.64 5.81
C GLU A 429 -15.54 31.04 5.16
N SER A 430 -16.68 31.67 4.85
CA SER A 430 -16.79 32.97 4.16
C SER A 430 -16.33 32.99 2.69
N ARG A 431 -16.07 31.84 2.08
CA ARG A 431 -15.92 31.69 0.62
C ARG A 431 -17.26 31.35 -0.01
N ASN A 432 -17.49 31.87 -1.21
CA ASN A 432 -18.64 31.47 -2.02
C ASN A 432 -18.29 30.16 -2.75
N VAL A 433 -19.16 29.16 -2.67
CA VAL A 433 -18.87 27.79 -3.13
C VAL A 433 -19.78 27.40 -4.30
N LEU A 434 -21.11 27.47 -4.11
CA LEU A 434 -22.10 27.15 -5.14
C LEU A 434 -23.15 28.24 -5.29
N LEU A 435 -23.54 28.50 -6.53
CA LEU A 435 -24.68 29.35 -6.87
C LEU A 435 -25.80 28.49 -7.43
N HIS A 436 -26.99 28.59 -6.84
CA HIS A 436 -28.15 27.77 -7.20
C HIS A 436 -29.06 28.56 -8.13
N LEU A 437 -29.37 28.00 -9.30
CA LEU A 437 -30.10 28.67 -10.37
C LEU A 437 -31.27 27.79 -10.85
N ASP A 438 -32.49 28.32 -10.79
CA ASP A 438 -33.65 27.73 -11.47
C ASP A 438 -33.80 28.33 -12.88
N ASP A 439 -34.52 27.63 -13.76
CA ASP A 439 -34.75 28.07 -15.16
C ASP A 439 -33.43 28.44 -15.86
N CYS A 440 -32.41 27.62 -15.62
CA CYS A 440 -31.04 27.91 -16.01
C CYS A 440 -30.71 27.32 -17.38
N ARG A 441 -30.03 28.11 -18.21
CA ARG A 441 -29.41 27.67 -19.44
C ARG A 441 -27.92 28.02 -19.41
N VAL A 442 -27.09 27.04 -19.78
CA VAL A 442 -25.66 27.24 -19.95
C VAL A 442 -25.29 26.95 -21.40
N THR A 443 -24.54 27.85 -22.03
CA THR A 443 -24.12 27.71 -23.44
C THR A 443 -22.63 27.93 -23.60
N ALA A 444 -22.00 27.07 -24.41
CA ALA A 444 -20.63 27.20 -24.86
C ALA A 444 -20.49 28.30 -25.95
N PRO A 445 -19.25 28.72 -26.29
CA PRO A 445 -19.01 29.77 -27.28
C PRO A 445 -19.51 29.44 -28.69
N ASP A 446 -19.55 28.16 -29.05
CA ASP A 446 -20.05 27.65 -30.34
C ASP A 446 -21.57 27.51 -30.39
N GLY A 447 -22.28 27.87 -29.31
CA GLY A 447 -23.72 27.74 -29.19
C GLY A 447 -24.19 26.39 -28.63
N THR A 448 -23.28 25.46 -28.33
CA THR A 448 -23.63 24.18 -27.71
C THR A 448 -24.27 24.41 -26.35
N VAL A 449 -25.43 23.79 -26.12
CA VAL A 449 -26.13 23.83 -24.83
C VAL A 449 -25.44 22.85 -23.87
N LEU A 450 -24.93 23.36 -22.75
CA LEU A 450 -24.24 22.59 -21.71
C LEU A 450 -25.16 22.27 -20.53
N PHE A 451 -26.23 23.06 -20.35
CA PHE A 451 -27.29 22.81 -19.39
C PHE A 451 -28.57 23.50 -19.88
N GLN A 452 -29.73 22.92 -19.62
CA GLN A 452 -31.02 23.51 -19.98
C GLN A 452 -32.06 23.37 -18.85
N PRO A 453 -33.09 24.24 -18.81
CA PRO A 453 -34.02 24.32 -17.68
C PRO A 453 -34.72 23.00 -17.31
N ASP A 454 -35.05 22.18 -18.32
CA ASP A 454 -35.78 20.93 -18.12
C ASP A 454 -34.96 19.85 -17.39
N TRP A 455 -33.64 20.06 -17.23
CA TRP A 455 -32.76 19.16 -16.46
C TRP A 455 -32.80 19.44 -14.95
N GLY A 456 -33.54 20.47 -14.53
CA GLY A 456 -33.73 20.81 -13.13
C GLY A 456 -32.90 22.01 -12.70
N ARG A 457 -32.57 22.05 -11.41
CA ARG A 457 -31.81 23.15 -10.81
C ARG A 457 -30.34 23.03 -11.21
N TYR A 458 -29.76 24.16 -11.60
CA TYR A 458 -28.33 24.23 -11.90
C TYR A 458 -27.53 24.69 -10.68
N HIS A 459 -26.46 23.98 -10.39
CA HIS A 459 -25.51 24.27 -9.31
C HIS A 459 -24.19 24.71 -9.92
N MET A 460 -23.95 26.02 -9.95
CA MET A 460 -22.74 26.57 -10.56
C MET A 460 -21.60 26.64 -9.55
N ALA A 461 -20.50 25.94 -9.82
CA ALA A 461 -19.25 26.10 -9.06
C ALA A 461 -18.73 27.54 -9.14
N MET A 462 -18.40 28.12 -7.99
CA MET A 462 -17.84 29.49 -7.89
C MET A 462 -16.34 29.52 -7.56
N GLY A 463 -15.63 28.42 -7.83
CA GLY A 463 -14.29 28.21 -7.30
C GLY A 463 -13.11 28.81 -8.07
N GLY A 464 -13.34 29.42 -9.24
CA GLY A 464 -12.28 30.01 -10.06
C GLY A 464 -11.51 28.95 -10.86
N PRO A 465 -10.16 28.95 -10.89
CA PRO A 465 -9.38 27.93 -11.61
C PRO A 465 -9.31 26.62 -10.82
N ILE A 466 -9.17 25.51 -11.53
CA ILE A 466 -8.87 24.19 -10.97
C ILE A 466 -7.37 24.14 -10.67
N VAL A 467 -7.01 23.96 -9.40
CA VAL A 467 -5.61 23.97 -8.92
C VAL A 467 -5.06 22.57 -8.69
N SER A 468 -5.91 21.55 -8.67
CA SER A 468 -5.51 20.16 -8.48
C SER A 468 -6.53 19.20 -9.06
N VAL A 469 -6.08 18.07 -9.60
CA VAL A 469 -6.94 16.95 -9.99
C VAL A 469 -6.33 15.65 -9.47
N PHE A 470 -7.07 14.82 -8.74
CA PHE A 470 -6.52 13.62 -8.08
C PHE A 470 -7.49 12.45 -8.14
N GLY A 471 -6.96 11.23 -8.00
CA GLY A 471 -7.76 10.00 -8.04
C GLY A 471 -8.65 9.82 -6.81
N GLY A 472 -9.83 9.25 -7.03
CA GLY A 472 -10.84 9.01 -6.00
C GLY A 472 -11.68 10.25 -5.68
N PRO A 473 -12.59 10.14 -4.71
CA PRO A 473 -13.48 11.19 -4.25
C PRO A 473 -12.78 12.19 -3.33
N GLY A 474 -13.40 13.37 -3.26
CA GLY A 474 -13.12 14.35 -2.23
C GLY A 474 -13.42 13.79 -0.84
N ASP A 475 -14.60 13.16 -0.66
CA ASP A 475 -14.95 12.46 0.58
C ASP A 475 -14.57 10.97 0.52
N ARG A 476 -13.47 10.62 1.19
CA ARG A 476 -12.93 9.26 1.21
C ARG A 476 -13.77 8.27 2.02
N GLY A 477 -14.76 8.75 2.78
CA GLY A 477 -15.66 7.96 3.63
C GLY A 477 -16.46 6.87 2.92
N ARG A 478 -16.62 6.94 1.59
CA ARG A 478 -17.63 6.17 0.83
C ARG A 478 -17.08 5.09 -0.11
N LEU A 479 -15.78 5.07 -0.38
CA LEU A 479 -15.25 4.36 -1.56
C LEU A 479 -15.15 2.84 -1.46
N TRP A 480 -14.93 2.27 -0.27
CA TRP A 480 -14.42 0.90 -0.23
C TRP A 480 -15.14 0.05 0.80
N ARG A 481 -15.86 -0.97 0.31
CA ARG A 481 -16.22 -2.15 1.08
C ARG A 481 -15.37 -3.30 0.56
N GLN A 482 -14.40 -3.76 1.35
CA GLN A 482 -13.67 -4.98 1.07
C GLN A 482 -14.38 -6.19 1.69
N THR A 483 -14.38 -7.30 0.96
CA THR A 483 -14.70 -8.63 1.48
C THR A 483 -13.45 -9.22 2.13
N SER A 484 -13.57 -9.86 3.30
CA SER A 484 -12.43 -10.39 4.06
C SER A 484 -11.76 -11.55 3.31
N MET A 485 -10.44 -11.69 3.43
CA MET A 485 -9.73 -12.88 2.93
C MET A 485 -9.99 -14.10 3.83
N ARG A 486 -10.43 -13.87 5.07
CA ARG A 486 -10.71 -14.91 6.08
C ARG A 486 -12.09 -15.56 5.93
N ASP A 487 -12.84 -15.25 4.88
CA ASP A 487 -14.20 -15.79 4.67
C ASP A 487 -14.20 -17.27 4.22
N ARG A 488 -13.04 -17.86 3.85
CA ARG A 488 -12.91 -19.29 3.51
C ARG A 488 -12.42 -20.11 4.73
N PRO A 489 -13.20 -21.08 5.22
CA PRO A 489 -12.79 -21.93 6.34
C PRO A 489 -11.64 -22.86 5.94
N VAL A 490 -10.62 -22.92 6.80
CA VAL A 490 -9.48 -23.82 6.66
C VAL A 490 -9.76 -25.14 7.36
N HIS A 491 -9.46 -26.25 6.68
CA HIS A 491 -9.59 -27.59 7.22
C HIS A 491 -8.22 -28.27 7.30
N TYR A 492 -7.72 -28.46 8.52
CA TYR A 492 -6.49 -29.21 8.77
C TYR A 492 -6.78 -30.71 8.83
N SER A 493 -5.92 -31.49 8.17
CA SER A 493 -5.92 -32.94 8.31
C SER A 493 -5.46 -33.36 9.71
N ARG A 494 -5.79 -34.60 10.13
CA ARG A 494 -5.28 -35.16 11.40
C ARG A 494 -3.75 -35.20 11.45
N SER A 495 -3.10 -35.40 10.30
CA SER A 495 -1.64 -35.40 10.17
C SER A 495 -1.05 -34.02 10.46
N GLN A 496 -1.66 -32.96 9.91
CA GLN A 496 -1.23 -31.57 10.15
C GLN A 496 -1.43 -31.16 11.61
N LEU A 497 -2.60 -31.47 12.19
CA LEU A 497 -2.85 -31.19 13.60
C LEU A 497 -1.88 -31.95 14.52
N HIS A 498 -1.47 -33.18 14.15
CA HIS A 498 -0.47 -33.91 14.91
C HIS A 498 0.93 -33.31 14.76
N ALA A 499 1.31 -32.85 13.57
CA ALA A 499 2.58 -32.14 13.36
C ALA A 499 2.66 -30.87 14.23
N GLU A 500 1.58 -30.10 14.31
CA GLU A 500 1.49 -28.92 15.17
C GLU A 500 1.63 -29.25 16.66
N ASP A 501 1.01 -30.33 17.13
CA ASP A 501 1.20 -30.84 18.50
C ASP A 501 2.68 -31.19 18.77
N LEU A 502 3.35 -31.83 17.82
CA LEU A 502 4.77 -32.18 17.95
C LEU A 502 5.67 -30.94 18.01
N TYR A 503 5.41 -29.92 17.19
CA TYR A 503 6.10 -28.64 17.27
C TYR A 503 5.92 -27.98 18.64
N GLN A 504 4.68 -27.93 19.15
CA GLN A 504 4.40 -27.36 20.46
C GLN A 504 5.12 -28.12 21.57
N ARG A 505 5.05 -29.45 21.56
CA ARG A 505 5.72 -30.32 22.55
C ARG A 505 7.24 -30.15 22.55
N LEU A 506 7.86 -30.04 21.39
CA LEU A 506 9.31 -29.79 21.27
C LEU A 506 9.68 -28.43 21.86
N ARG A 507 8.89 -27.38 21.56
CA ARG A 507 9.07 -26.04 22.11
C ARG A 507 8.92 -26.00 23.64
N GLU A 508 8.02 -26.80 24.19
CA GLU A 508 7.81 -26.96 25.63
C GLU A 508 8.88 -27.83 26.33
N GLY A 509 9.86 -28.35 25.58
CA GLY A 509 11.00 -29.09 26.13
C GLY A 509 10.79 -30.61 26.22
N SER A 510 9.88 -31.18 25.43
CA SER A 510 9.74 -32.64 25.32
C SER A 510 11.02 -33.30 24.80
N ASP A 511 11.21 -34.57 25.14
CA ASP A 511 12.37 -35.36 24.70
C ASP A 511 12.44 -35.43 23.15
N PRO A 512 13.52 -34.96 22.51
CA PRO A 512 13.64 -34.98 21.05
C PRO A 512 13.59 -36.39 20.46
N ASN A 513 13.93 -37.45 21.20
CA ASN A 513 13.80 -38.83 20.73
C ASN A 513 12.32 -39.24 20.56
N ILE A 514 11.46 -38.82 21.49
CA ILE A 514 10.02 -39.11 21.45
C ILE A 514 9.39 -38.35 20.29
N VAL A 515 9.70 -37.04 20.19
CA VAL A 515 9.20 -36.19 19.11
C VAL A 515 9.65 -36.73 17.74
N TYR A 516 10.90 -37.12 17.59
CA TYR A 516 11.42 -37.71 16.35
C TYR A 516 10.69 -39.00 15.96
N ALA A 517 10.46 -39.91 16.92
CA ALA A 517 9.77 -41.17 16.65
C ALA A 517 8.32 -40.96 16.15
N GLU A 518 7.60 -39.98 16.71
CA GLU A 518 6.24 -39.63 16.31
C GLU A 518 6.19 -38.82 15.01
N LEU A 519 7.23 -38.03 14.72
CA LEU A 519 7.36 -37.25 13.49
C LEU A 519 7.57 -38.13 12.25
N ARG A 520 8.39 -39.19 12.35
CA ARG A 520 8.77 -40.05 11.21
C ARG A 520 7.59 -40.56 10.35
N PRO A 521 6.48 -41.09 10.89
CA PRO A 521 5.36 -41.59 10.09
C PRO A 521 4.54 -40.49 9.38
N LEU A 522 4.71 -39.21 9.72
CA LEU A 522 3.99 -38.12 9.08
C LEU A 522 4.45 -37.93 7.62
N VAL A 523 3.60 -37.35 6.78
CA VAL A 523 3.90 -37.02 5.38
C VAL A 523 4.01 -35.51 5.24
N GLY A 524 4.92 -35.02 4.40
CA GLY A 524 5.16 -33.59 4.16
C GLY A 524 6.62 -33.21 4.36
N ASP A 525 6.95 -31.97 4.07
CA ASP A 525 8.26 -31.41 4.42
C ASP A 525 8.37 -31.27 5.95
N LYS A 526 9.52 -31.66 6.49
CA LYS A 526 9.80 -31.70 7.93
C LYS A 526 11.12 -31.03 8.25
N TRP A 527 11.77 -30.39 7.26
CA TRP A 527 13.14 -29.92 7.40
C TRP A 527 13.33 -29.03 8.63
N LEU A 528 12.38 -28.13 8.91
CA LEU A 528 12.48 -27.21 10.05
C LEU A 528 12.32 -27.95 11.38
N MET A 529 11.36 -28.87 11.49
CA MET A 529 11.21 -29.69 12.70
C MET A 529 12.42 -30.59 12.94
N LEU A 530 12.95 -31.22 11.89
CA LEU A 530 14.18 -32.00 11.96
C LEU A 530 15.37 -31.13 12.40
N MET A 531 15.45 -29.89 11.91
CA MET A 531 16.48 -28.94 12.32
C MET A 531 16.36 -28.58 13.82
N GLU A 532 15.14 -28.42 14.34
CA GLU A 532 14.90 -28.18 15.76
C GLU A 532 15.20 -29.40 16.63
N ILE A 533 14.85 -30.60 16.18
CA ILE A 533 15.20 -31.86 16.85
C ILE A 533 16.72 -32.02 16.88
N TYR A 534 17.41 -31.73 15.77
CA TYR A 534 18.87 -31.75 15.70
C TYR A 534 19.50 -30.79 16.70
N ALA A 535 19.02 -29.55 16.77
CA ALA A 535 19.49 -28.55 17.74
C ALA A 535 19.25 -29.01 19.19
N ALA A 536 18.06 -29.54 19.50
CA ALA A 536 17.70 -30.03 20.83
C ALA A 536 18.55 -31.25 21.24
N ALA A 537 18.80 -32.18 20.31
CA ALA A 537 19.65 -33.34 20.53
C ALA A 537 21.10 -32.93 20.86
N LEU A 538 21.69 -32.02 20.08
CA LEU A 538 23.04 -31.51 20.33
C LEU A 538 23.17 -30.82 21.69
N ARG A 539 22.20 -29.99 22.10
CA ARG A 539 22.23 -29.34 23.41
C ARG A 539 22.20 -30.34 24.56
N ARG A 540 21.39 -31.40 24.43
CA ARG A 540 21.30 -32.47 25.43
C ARG A 540 22.59 -33.29 25.48
N GLU A 541 23.15 -33.65 24.33
CA GLU A 541 24.41 -34.39 24.24
C GLU A 541 25.60 -33.59 24.79
N ALA A 542 25.63 -32.26 24.58
CA ALA A 542 26.63 -31.38 25.16
C ALA A 542 26.55 -31.31 26.70
N ALA A 543 25.34 -31.46 27.27
CA ALA A 543 25.15 -31.50 28.72
C ALA A 543 25.60 -32.83 29.37
N ASP A 544 25.65 -33.94 28.62
CA ASP A 544 25.78 -35.31 29.14
C ASP A 544 27.09 -36.09 28.76
N ALA A 545 28.14 -35.46 28.22
CA ALA A 545 29.28 -36.12 27.52
C ALA A 545 30.02 -37.30 28.25
N PRO A 546 30.64 -38.29 27.53
CA PRO A 546 30.83 -38.44 26.07
C PRO A 546 30.52 -39.85 25.51
N GLU A 547 29.50 -39.98 24.67
CA GLU A 547 29.49 -40.85 23.48
C GLU A 547 28.43 -40.24 22.55
N GLY A 548 28.86 -39.71 21.39
CA GLY A 548 28.04 -38.89 20.50
C GLY A 548 26.72 -39.56 20.16
N GLY A 549 25.62 -38.86 20.43
CA GLY A 549 24.29 -39.45 20.50
C GLY A 549 23.78 -39.88 19.14
N GLU A 550 23.18 -41.06 19.13
CA GLU A 550 22.62 -41.70 17.93
C GLU A 550 21.59 -40.79 17.22
N LEU A 551 20.87 -39.95 17.98
CA LEU A 551 19.82 -39.09 17.43
C LEU A 551 20.38 -37.92 16.61
N ALA A 552 21.31 -37.11 17.12
CA ALA A 552 21.82 -35.95 16.38
C ALA A 552 22.49 -36.40 15.06
N ALA A 553 23.24 -37.50 15.10
CA ALA A 553 23.85 -38.09 13.91
C ALA A 553 22.80 -38.59 12.90
N THR A 554 21.75 -39.27 13.38
CA THR A 554 20.66 -39.78 12.53
C THR A 554 19.89 -38.65 11.86
N VAL A 555 19.46 -37.64 12.62
CA VAL A 555 18.69 -36.50 12.11
C VAL A 555 19.54 -35.66 11.15
N ARG A 556 20.84 -35.51 11.42
CA ARG A 556 21.76 -34.83 10.50
C ARG A 556 21.88 -35.56 9.16
N ALA A 557 21.90 -36.88 9.16
CA ALA A 557 21.93 -37.66 7.91
C ALA A 557 20.65 -37.42 7.09
N GLU A 558 19.48 -37.43 7.73
CA GLU A 558 18.19 -37.15 7.09
C GLU A 558 18.13 -35.71 6.54
N LEU A 559 18.60 -34.71 7.29
CA LEU A 559 18.73 -33.33 6.80
C LEU A 559 19.67 -33.24 5.58
N LEU A 560 20.77 -33.99 5.55
CA LEU A 560 21.67 -34.01 4.39
C LEU A 560 21.05 -34.69 3.16
N GLU A 561 20.13 -35.64 3.34
CA GLU A 561 19.34 -36.20 2.24
C GLU A 561 18.37 -35.15 1.68
N LEU A 562 17.62 -34.45 2.54
CA LEU A 562 16.73 -33.35 2.14
C LEU A 562 17.49 -32.21 1.45
N ARG A 563 18.70 -31.90 1.92
CA ARG A 563 19.61 -30.91 1.30
C ARG A 563 19.94 -31.24 -0.17
N GLY A 564 19.86 -32.52 -0.56
CA GLY A 564 20.12 -32.98 -1.93
C GLY A 564 18.94 -32.84 -2.89
N MET A 565 17.74 -32.57 -2.40
CA MET A 565 16.51 -32.64 -3.19
C MET A 565 16.26 -31.41 -4.08
N SER A 566 16.56 -30.20 -3.61
CA SER A 566 16.44 -28.96 -4.40
C SER A 566 17.48 -27.90 -4.03
N ALA A 567 17.65 -26.87 -4.86
CA ALA A 567 18.52 -25.74 -4.54
C ALA A 567 18.00 -24.93 -3.35
N GLU A 568 16.68 -24.82 -3.22
CA GLU A 568 16.01 -24.14 -2.12
C GLU A 568 16.19 -24.88 -0.79
N GLN A 569 15.94 -26.19 -0.77
CA GLN A 569 16.16 -27.02 0.42
C GLN A 569 17.63 -27.04 0.83
N ARG A 570 18.54 -27.03 -0.15
CA ARG A 570 19.97 -26.85 0.13
C ARG A 570 20.24 -25.56 0.89
N PHE A 571 19.71 -24.44 0.38
CA PHE A 571 19.87 -23.13 1.00
C PHE A 571 19.30 -23.09 2.43
N LEU A 572 18.05 -23.52 2.62
CA LEU A 572 17.38 -23.52 3.92
C LEU A 572 18.10 -24.39 4.96
N ILE A 573 18.55 -25.58 4.56
CA ILE A 573 19.24 -26.52 5.46
C ILE A 573 20.65 -26.02 5.79
N ASP A 574 21.36 -25.43 4.83
CA ASP A 574 22.67 -24.81 5.09
C ASP A 574 22.53 -23.63 6.08
N GLU A 575 21.54 -22.75 5.89
CA GLU A 575 21.22 -21.68 6.84
C GLU A 575 20.81 -22.21 8.22
N GLY A 576 20.08 -23.33 8.26
CA GLY A 576 19.70 -24.01 9.50
C GLY A 576 20.90 -24.56 10.26
N PHE A 577 21.86 -25.19 9.59
CA PHE A 577 23.09 -25.64 10.22
C PHE A 577 23.89 -24.48 10.81
N ILE A 578 24.06 -23.38 10.04
CA ILE A 578 24.75 -22.17 10.51
C ILE A 578 24.06 -21.64 11.78
N ARG A 579 22.72 -21.60 11.81
CA ARG A 579 21.97 -21.15 13.00
C ARG A 579 22.26 -22.01 14.22
N VAL A 580 22.17 -23.32 14.07
CA VAL A 580 22.40 -24.25 15.19
C VAL A 580 23.84 -24.11 15.72
N GLU A 581 24.83 -24.00 14.83
CA GLU A 581 26.22 -23.78 15.20
C GLU A 581 26.42 -22.46 15.95
N THR A 582 25.85 -21.35 15.47
CA THR A 582 25.90 -20.05 16.16
C THR A 582 25.29 -20.11 17.56
N GLN A 583 24.12 -20.76 17.72
CA GLN A 583 23.45 -20.87 19.02
C GLN A 583 24.22 -21.72 20.02
N LEU A 584 24.84 -22.82 19.57
CA LEU A 584 25.69 -23.65 20.43
C LEU A 584 26.95 -22.89 20.85
N ALA A 585 27.56 -22.11 19.95
CA ALA A 585 28.71 -21.28 20.27
C ALA A 585 28.40 -20.16 21.27
N ALA A 586 27.17 -19.64 21.29
CA ALA A 586 26.73 -18.61 22.24
C ALA A 586 26.39 -19.17 23.64
N THR A 587 26.18 -20.47 23.76
CA THR A 587 25.79 -21.15 25.01
C THR A 587 26.93 -21.96 25.65
N ALA A 588 28.02 -22.18 24.93
CA ALA A 588 29.29 -22.72 25.41
C ALA A 588 30.17 -21.62 26.03
#